data_AF-A0A8B9E0C4-F1
#
_entry.id   AF-A0A8B9E0C4-F1
#
_cell.length_a   1.000
_cell.length_b   1.000
_cell.length_c   1.000
_cell.angle_alpha   90.00
_cell.angle_beta   90.00
_cell.angle_gamma   90.00
#
_symmetry.space_group_name_H-M   'P 1'
#
loop_
_entity.id
_entity.type
_entity.pdbx_description
1 polymer ?
#
loop_
_entity_poly.entity_id
_entity_poly.type
_entity_poly.pdbx_seq_one_letter_code
_entity_poly.pdbx_strand_id
1 'polypeptide(L)'
;MLALVRAAGRALAGRALPGASRGISGDGGRPGPARPGCGSSLPLSSPLAGLSRTFRVREPPKPQQVDRWTEKRALFGVYDNVGILGGFQMHPKDLIVGPKWLRGWRGNELQRCLRKKKMVGDRMFVSDYHKLNKRIRFLYRRFNRTGLSQLSSRPPRGEPLLGVPLPRVPPLRVPPGRPLT
;
A
#
# COMPACT_ATOMS: atom_id res chain seq x y z
N MET A 1 -57.03 -33.30 16.64
CA MET A 1 -55.95 -32.38 16.23
C MET A 1 -55.42 -32.88 14.87
N LEU A 2 -56.11 -32.68 13.73
CA LEU A 2 -56.08 -31.46 12.88
C LEU A 2 -54.71 -30.75 12.91
N ALA A 3 -54.00 -30.47 11.81
CA ALA A 3 -54.36 -30.47 10.40
C ALA A 3 -53.14 -30.69 9.49
N LEU A 4 -53.45 -31.33 8.37
CA LEU A 4 -52.76 -31.39 7.09
C LEU A 4 -52.41 -29.98 6.58
N VAL A 5 -51.18 -29.71 6.15
CA VAL A 5 -50.89 -28.58 5.24
C VAL A 5 -50.16 -29.09 4.01
N ARG A 6 -50.85 -28.87 2.90
CA ARG A 6 -50.53 -29.18 1.51
C ARG A 6 -50.03 -27.89 0.90
N ALA A 7 -48.89 -27.89 0.20
CA ALA A 7 -48.56 -26.82 -0.72
C ALA A 7 -47.80 -27.38 -1.93
N ALA A 8 -48.47 -27.27 -3.07
CA ALA A 8 -48.02 -27.60 -4.41
C ALA A 8 -47.26 -26.41 -5.03
N GLY A 9 -46.40 -26.69 -6.02
CA GLY A 9 -45.82 -25.62 -6.86
C GLY A 9 -44.67 -26.08 -7.76
N ARG A 10 -45.01 -26.75 -8.87
CA ARG A 10 -44.12 -26.90 -10.04
C ARG A 10 -44.38 -25.76 -11.03
N ALA A 11 -43.33 -25.09 -11.51
CA ALA A 11 -43.27 -24.39 -12.80
C ALA A 11 -41.77 -24.18 -13.14
N LEU A 12 -41.13 -24.96 -14.02
CA LEU A 12 -41.06 -24.82 -15.48
C LEU A 12 -40.63 -23.44 -15.99
N ALA A 13 -39.31 -23.28 -16.18
CA ALA A 13 -38.68 -22.42 -17.19
C ALA A 13 -37.24 -22.94 -17.37
N GLY A 14 -36.78 -23.51 -18.49
CA GLY A 14 -37.17 -23.24 -19.87
C GLY A 14 -36.37 -22.04 -20.39
N ARG A 15 -35.05 -22.20 -20.60
CA ARG A 15 -34.27 -21.21 -21.35
C ARG A 15 -33.44 -21.90 -22.43
N ALA A 16 -34.03 -21.88 -23.61
CA ALA A 16 -33.47 -22.33 -24.87
C ALA A 16 -32.29 -21.46 -25.30
N LEU A 17 -31.30 -22.13 -25.90
CA LEU A 17 -30.22 -21.53 -26.69
C LEU A 17 -30.78 -21.10 -28.06
N PRO A 18 -30.57 -19.87 -28.54
CA PRO A 18 -30.61 -19.59 -29.97
C PRO A 18 -29.25 -19.99 -30.54
N GLY A 19 -29.13 -20.80 -31.59
CA GLY A 19 -29.94 -20.76 -32.81
C GLY A 19 -29.04 -20.17 -33.90
N ALA A 20 -28.31 -21.05 -34.60
CA ALA A 20 -27.49 -20.72 -35.74
C ALA A 20 -28.32 -20.06 -36.84
N SER A 21 -27.97 -18.85 -37.25
CA SER A 21 -28.51 -18.21 -38.45
C SER A 21 -27.58 -18.44 -39.63
N ARG A 22 -28.21 -18.99 -40.68
CA ARG A 22 -27.68 -19.32 -41.99
C ARG A 22 -27.13 -18.10 -42.72
N GLY A 23 -26.19 -18.40 -43.62
CA GLY A 23 -25.55 -17.45 -44.50
C GLY A 23 -26.48 -16.82 -45.55
N ILE A 24 -25.95 -15.76 -46.15
CA ILE A 24 -26.39 -15.22 -47.42
C ILE A 24 -25.15 -15.14 -48.30
N SER A 25 -25.20 -15.90 -49.38
CA SER A 25 -24.29 -15.90 -50.50
C SER A 25 -24.33 -14.54 -51.21
N GLY A 26 -23.16 -13.96 -51.47
CA GLY A 26 -22.98 -12.82 -52.35
C GLY A 26 -21.99 -13.21 -53.45
N ASP A 27 -22.53 -13.29 -54.66
CA ASP A 27 -21.95 -13.84 -55.87
C ASP A 27 -21.05 -12.84 -56.63
N GLY A 28 -20.13 -13.36 -57.43
CA GLY A 28 -19.69 -12.75 -58.69
C GLY A 28 -18.70 -11.57 -58.69
N GLY A 29 -17.43 -11.85 -58.96
CA GLY A 29 -16.45 -10.86 -59.45
C GLY A 29 -15.27 -11.52 -60.16
N ARG A 30 -15.36 -11.65 -61.50
CA ARG A 30 -14.33 -12.25 -62.38
C ARG A 30 -13.00 -11.45 -62.39
N PRO A 31 -11.86 -12.11 -62.71
CA PRO A 31 -10.54 -11.47 -62.75
C PRO A 31 -10.24 -10.81 -64.11
N GLY A 32 -9.64 -9.62 -64.08
CA GLY A 32 -9.08 -8.92 -65.26
C GLY A 32 -7.56 -9.16 -65.39
N PRO A 33 -7.00 -9.12 -66.61
CA PRO A 33 -5.74 -9.79 -66.94
C PRO A 33 -4.46 -9.01 -66.63
N ALA A 34 -3.40 -9.80 -66.42
CA ALA A 34 -2.01 -9.41 -66.22
C ALA A 34 -1.43 -8.56 -67.36
N ARG A 35 -0.53 -7.63 -67.01
CA ARG A 35 0.44 -7.01 -67.91
C ARG A 35 1.85 -7.53 -67.57
N PRO A 36 2.59 -8.13 -68.51
CA PRO A 36 3.95 -8.61 -68.30
C PRO A 36 4.98 -7.54 -68.71
N GLY A 37 6.15 -7.52 -68.05
CA GLY A 37 7.33 -6.89 -68.64
C GLY A 37 8.38 -6.34 -67.68
N CYS A 38 9.50 -7.07 -67.64
CA CYS A 38 10.89 -6.62 -67.47
C CYS A 38 11.43 -6.29 -66.06
N GLY A 39 12.54 -6.99 -65.73
CA GLY A 39 13.64 -6.39 -64.99
C GLY A 39 14.12 -7.18 -63.78
N SER A 40 14.97 -8.18 -64.01
CA SER A 40 15.79 -8.83 -62.98
C SER A 40 16.81 -7.85 -62.37
N SER A 41 16.86 -7.75 -61.03
CA SER A 41 18.11 -7.45 -60.31
C SER A 41 18.05 -7.85 -58.82
N LEU A 42 18.73 -8.96 -58.53
CA LEU A 42 19.44 -9.37 -57.30
C LEU A 42 18.68 -9.39 -55.95
N PRO A 43 18.55 -10.55 -55.28
CA PRO A 43 18.22 -10.58 -53.86
C PRO A 43 19.46 -10.18 -53.06
N LEU A 44 19.49 -8.94 -52.56
CA LEU A 44 20.44 -8.52 -51.53
C LEU A 44 20.06 -9.24 -50.22
N SER A 45 20.52 -10.48 -50.07
CA SER A 45 20.32 -11.28 -48.86
C SER A 45 21.18 -10.71 -47.73
N SER A 46 20.64 -9.72 -47.02
CA SER A 46 21.22 -9.26 -45.76
C SER A 46 20.98 -10.33 -44.68
N PRO A 47 22.03 -10.93 -44.08
CA PRO A 47 21.90 -11.96 -43.04
C PRO A 47 21.34 -11.42 -41.71
N LEU A 48 21.04 -10.13 -41.62
CA LEU A 48 20.39 -9.51 -40.46
C LEU A 48 18.85 -9.46 -40.56
N ALA A 49 18.25 -9.89 -41.67
CA ALA A 49 16.81 -9.84 -41.89
C ALA A 49 15.99 -10.85 -41.03
N GLY A 50 16.62 -11.52 -40.06
CA GLY A 50 16.01 -12.58 -39.26
C GLY A 50 15.75 -12.26 -37.80
N LEU A 51 16.10 -11.07 -37.30
CA LEU A 51 15.97 -10.72 -35.88
C LEU A 51 15.10 -9.49 -35.63
N SER A 52 13.98 -9.36 -36.36
CA SER A 52 12.88 -8.52 -35.86
C SER A 52 12.24 -9.25 -34.68
N ARG A 53 12.78 -9.05 -33.47
CA ARG A 53 12.01 -9.32 -32.25
C ARG A 53 10.76 -8.46 -32.35
N THR A 54 9.67 -9.06 -32.77
CA THR A 54 8.34 -8.44 -32.72
C THR A 54 8.06 -8.16 -31.25
N PHE A 55 8.24 -6.90 -30.84
CA PHE A 55 7.81 -6.45 -29.52
C PHE A 55 6.30 -6.68 -29.46
N ARG A 56 5.89 -7.73 -28.75
CA ARG A 56 4.48 -8.06 -28.56
C ARG A 56 3.92 -7.02 -27.58
N VAL A 57 3.47 -5.89 -28.12
CA VAL A 57 2.80 -4.84 -27.35
C VAL A 57 1.56 -5.47 -26.75
N ARG A 58 1.56 -5.65 -25.42
CA ARG A 58 0.37 -6.10 -24.70
C ARG A 58 -0.66 -5.00 -24.81
N GLU A 59 -1.91 -5.37 -25.08
CA GLU A 59 -3.00 -4.40 -25.10
C GLU A 59 -3.06 -3.64 -23.77
N PRO A 60 -3.24 -2.30 -23.82
CA PRO A 60 -3.44 -1.51 -22.62
C PRO A 60 -4.57 -2.10 -21.77
N PRO A 61 -4.46 -2.07 -20.44
CA PRO A 61 -5.55 -2.53 -19.59
C PRO A 61 -6.81 -1.71 -19.89
N LYS A 62 -7.96 -2.37 -19.87
CA LYS A 62 -9.26 -1.70 -20.08
C LYS A 62 -9.44 -0.57 -19.06
N PRO A 63 -10.03 0.57 -19.47
CA PRO A 63 -10.27 1.69 -18.57
C PRO A 63 -11.16 1.24 -17.41
N GLN A 64 -10.72 1.50 -16.18
CA GLN A 64 -11.51 1.23 -14.99
C GLN A 64 -12.38 2.45 -14.67
N GLN A 65 -13.69 2.30 -14.77
CA GLN A 65 -14.61 3.31 -14.30
C GLN A 65 -14.65 3.28 -12.77
N VAL A 66 -14.18 4.35 -12.14
CA VAL A 66 -14.15 4.48 -10.68
C VAL A 66 -15.15 5.55 -10.27
N ASP A 67 -16.15 5.14 -9.50
CA ASP A 67 -17.08 6.09 -8.88
C ASP A 67 -16.36 6.91 -7.79
N ARG A 68 -16.55 8.23 -7.84
CA ARG A 68 -15.99 9.17 -6.86
C ARG A 68 -16.89 9.32 -5.64
N TRP A 69 -18.19 9.03 -5.76
CA TRP A 69 -19.21 9.27 -4.73
C TRP A 69 -19.69 7.99 -4.02
N THR A 70 -18.83 6.98 -3.95
CA THR A 70 -19.08 5.81 -3.09
C THR A 70 -19.19 6.23 -1.62
N GLU A 71 -20.06 5.59 -0.85
CA GLU A 71 -20.29 5.86 0.58
C GLU A 71 -18.98 5.95 1.39
N LYS A 72 -18.05 5.01 1.19
CA LYS A 72 -16.75 4.99 1.88
C LYS A 72 -15.89 6.22 1.61
N ARG A 73 -16.00 6.83 0.43
CA ARG A 73 -15.27 8.05 0.05
C ARG A 73 -16.00 9.30 0.52
N ALA A 74 -17.32 9.32 0.36
CA ALA A 74 -18.17 10.44 0.78
C ALA A 74 -18.13 10.65 2.30
N LEU A 75 -18.12 9.57 3.08
CA LEU A 75 -18.11 9.60 4.56
C LEU A 75 -16.70 9.50 5.16
N PHE A 76 -15.65 9.59 4.36
CA PHE A 76 -14.28 9.49 4.88
C PHE A 76 -13.91 10.72 5.73
N GLY A 77 -13.43 10.50 6.96
CA GLY A 77 -12.95 11.55 7.86
C GLY A 77 -14.02 12.31 8.66
N VAL A 78 -15.30 11.94 8.55
CA VAL A 78 -16.42 12.62 9.22
C VAL A 78 -16.24 12.74 10.74
N TYR A 79 -15.64 11.74 11.39
CA TYR A 79 -15.48 11.68 12.85
C TYR A 79 -14.04 11.89 13.36
N ASP A 80 -13.13 12.43 12.55
CA ASP A 80 -11.71 12.57 12.93
C ASP A 80 -11.48 13.59 14.06
N ASN A 81 -12.34 14.62 14.16
CA ASN A 81 -12.24 15.68 15.17
C ASN A 81 -13.13 15.46 16.40
N VAL A 82 -13.67 14.25 16.57
CA VAL A 82 -14.59 13.90 17.67
C VAL A 82 -14.01 14.21 19.05
N GLY A 83 -12.68 14.17 19.21
CA GLY A 83 -12.04 14.52 20.48
C GLY A 83 -12.25 15.98 20.89
N ILE A 84 -12.01 16.93 19.97
CA ILE A 84 -12.10 18.36 20.29
C ILE A 84 -13.57 18.81 20.34
N LEU A 85 -14.42 18.29 19.45
CA LEU A 85 -15.82 18.68 19.36
C LEU A 85 -16.72 17.94 20.37
N GLY A 86 -16.30 16.75 20.84
CA GLY A 86 -17.06 15.89 21.74
C GLY A 86 -16.63 15.95 23.20
N GLY A 87 -16.00 17.03 23.64
CA GLY A 87 -15.58 17.20 25.03
C GLY A 87 -14.56 16.15 25.51
N PHE A 88 -13.69 15.68 24.61
CA PHE A 88 -12.63 14.68 24.86
C PHE A 88 -13.12 13.32 25.41
N GLN A 89 -14.38 12.94 25.19
CA GLN A 89 -14.90 11.63 25.63
C GLN A 89 -14.22 10.44 24.94
N MET A 90 -13.81 10.59 23.68
CA MET A 90 -13.13 9.55 22.87
C MET A 90 -11.94 10.15 22.13
N HIS A 91 -10.81 9.43 22.08
CA HIS A 91 -9.66 9.85 21.28
C HIS A 91 -9.76 9.26 19.86
N PRO A 92 -9.47 10.02 18.80
CA PRO A 92 -9.42 9.51 17.42
C PRO A 92 -8.57 8.23 17.19
N LYS A 93 -7.64 7.90 18.10
CA LYS A 93 -6.82 6.68 18.04
C LYS A 93 -7.64 5.41 18.22
N ASP A 94 -8.76 5.50 18.93
CA ASP A 94 -9.63 4.36 19.25
C ASP A 94 -10.56 4.02 18.08
N LEU A 95 -10.86 5.00 17.21
CA LEU A 95 -11.65 4.83 15.99
C LEU A 95 -10.87 4.10 14.88
N ILE A 96 -9.54 4.07 14.96
CA ILE A 96 -8.69 3.43 13.93
C ILE A 96 -8.86 1.91 13.97
N VAL A 97 -9.38 1.36 12.88
CA VAL A 97 -9.45 -0.09 12.67
C VAL A 97 -8.10 -0.61 12.19
N GLY A 98 -7.52 -1.54 12.94
CA GLY A 98 -6.26 -2.16 12.60
C GLY A 98 -5.70 -3.04 13.71
N PRO A 99 -4.47 -3.56 13.53
CA PRO A 99 -3.81 -4.39 14.53
C PRO A 99 -3.66 -3.62 15.84
N LYS A 100 -4.10 -4.21 16.96
CA LYS A 100 -4.09 -3.56 18.29
C LYS A 100 -2.70 -3.04 18.70
N TRP A 101 -1.64 -3.70 18.26
CA TRP A 101 -0.25 -3.31 18.52
C TRP A 101 0.23 -2.11 17.68
N LEU A 102 -0.55 -1.62 16.71
CA LEU A 102 -0.26 -0.45 15.87
C LEU A 102 -1.23 0.73 16.05
N ARG A 103 -2.37 0.53 16.73
CA ARG A 103 -3.35 1.62 16.92
C ARG A 103 -2.71 2.77 17.69
N GLY A 104 -2.78 3.97 17.12
CA GLY A 104 -2.24 5.20 17.70
C GLY A 104 -0.73 5.24 17.92
N TRP A 105 0.05 4.38 17.24
CA TRP A 105 1.50 4.29 17.42
C TRP A 105 2.23 4.26 16.07
N ARG A 106 3.34 5.01 15.96
CA ARG A 106 4.21 5.06 14.77
C ARG A 106 5.64 4.75 15.17
N GLY A 107 6.35 3.99 14.34
CA GLY A 107 7.77 3.72 14.54
C GLY A 107 8.40 2.90 13.42
N ASN A 108 9.71 2.69 13.52
CA ASN A 108 10.48 1.97 12.51
C ASN A 108 10.13 0.48 12.50
N GLU A 109 10.60 -0.25 11.48
CA GLU A 109 10.29 -1.68 11.35
C GLU A 109 10.78 -2.51 12.55
N LEU A 110 11.97 -2.22 13.07
CA LEU A 110 12.53 -2.93 14.23
C LEU A 110 11.64 -2.74 15.46
N GLN A 111 11.22 -1.51 15.75
CA GLN A 111 10.32 -1.16 16.85
C GLN A 111 8.94 -1.82 16.65
N ARG A 112 8.40 -1.84 15.42
CA ARG A 112 7.16 -2.58 15.09
C ARG A 112 7.28 -4.06 15.41
N CYS A 113 8.38 -4.71 15.00
CA CYS A 113 8.61 -6.12 15.27
C CYS A 113 8.77 -6.41 16.77
N LEU A 114 9.52 -5.58 17.50
CA LEU A 114 9.68 -5.71 18.95
C LEU A 114 8.35 -5.55 19.69
N ARG A 115 7.54 -4.55 19.30
CA ARG A 115 6.21 -4.32 19.87
C ARG A 115 5.25 -5.47 19.57
N LYS A 116 5.22 -5.95 18.32
CA LYS A 116 4.43 -7.13 17.93
C LYS A 116 4.82 -8.37 18.75
N LYS A 117 6.14 -8.59 18.93
CA LYS A 117 6.65 -9.69 19.74
C LYS A 117 6.20 -9.59 21.20
N LYS A 118 6.30 -8.40 21.81
CA LYS A 118 5.90 -8.18 23.21
C LYS A 118 4.39 -8.33 23.43
N MET A 119 3.56 -7.89 22.47
CA MET A 119 2.09 -7.83 22.66
C MET A 119 1.35 -9.08 22.17
N VAL A 120 1.83 -9.71 21.09
CA VAL A 120 1.11 -10.81 20.41
C VAL A 120 1.97 -12.09 20.37
N GLY A 121 3.23 -12.03 20.82
CA GLY A 121 4.19 -13.13 20.70
C GLY A 121 3.69 -14.46 21.26
N ASP A 122 3.05 -14.42 22.44
CA ASP A 122 2.60 -15.63 23.14
C ASP A 122 1.48 -16.39 22.41
N ARG A 123 0.72 -15.69 21.55
CA ARG A 123 -0.42 -16.25 20.80
C ARG A 123 -0.11 -16.50 19.32
N MET A 124 1.12 -16.24 18.89
CA MET A 124 1.52 -16.43 17.48
C MET A 124 1.84 -17.89 17.19
N PHE A 125 1.60 -18.31 15.95
CA PHE A 125 2.10 -19.59 15.45
C PHE A 125 3.62 -19.67 15.56
N VAL A 126 4.13 -20.86 15.89
CA VAL A 126 5.58 -21.11 16.11
C VAL A 126 6.41 -20.70 14.89
N SER A 127 5.94 -21.00 13.68
CA SER A 127 6.61 -20.64 12.43
C SER A 127 6.74 -19.12 12.24
N ASP A 128 5.69 -18.37 12.53
CA ASP A 128 5.66 -16.92 12.40
C ASP A 128 6.45 -16.23 13.51
N TYR A 129 6.41 -16.76 14.73
CA TYR A 129 7.24 -16.29 15.84
C TYR A 129 8.73 -16.48 15.52
N HIS A 130 9.10 -17.63 14.95
CA HIS A 130 10.46 -17.90 14.50
C HIS A 130 10.91 -16.95 13.37
N LYS A 131 10.05 -16.68 12.37
CA LYS A 131 10.32 -15.68 11.31
C LYS A 131 10.47 -14.27 11.88
N LEU A 132 9.60 -13.88 12.82
CA LEU A 132 9.65 -12.58 13.49
C LEU A 132 10.98 -12.38 14.24
N ASN A 133 11.42 -13.39 14.98
CA ASN A 133 12.71 -13.37 15.67
C ASN A 133 13.90 -13.32 14.70
N LYS A 134 13.83 -14.00 13.55
CA LYS A 134 14.85 -13.87 12.49
C LYS A 134 14.90 -12.44 11.94
N ARG A 135 13.73 -11.82 11.69
CA ARG A 135 13.65 -10.43 11.21
C ARG A 135 14.20 -9.43 12.23
N ILE A 136 13.88 -9.58 13.52
CA ILE A 136 14.41 -8.73 14.60
C ILE A 136 15.94 -8.83 14.65
N ARG A 137 16.49 -10.05 14.64
CA ARG A 137 17.95 -10.26 14.64
C ARG A 137 18.64 -9.67 13.41
N PHE A 138 18.02 -9.77 12.24
CA PHE A 138 18.54 -9.16 11.02
C PHE A 138 18.56 -7.63 11.11
N LEU A 139 17.42 -7.01 11.47
CA LEU A 139 17.27 -5.56 11.54
C LEU A 139 18.17 -4.94 12.61
N TYR A 140 18.30 -5.59 13.76
CA TYR A 140 19.21 -5.15 14.82
C TYR A 140 20.67 -5.15 14.35
N ARG A 141 21.11 -6.24 13.69
CA ARG A 141 22.47 -6.30 13.11
C ARG A 141 22.66 -5.24 12.04
N ARG A 142 21.71 -5.05 11.13
CA ARG A 142 21.83 -4.09 10.03
C ARG A 142 21.90 -2.65 10.53
N PHE A 143 20.97 -2.23 11.39
CA PHE A 143 20.93 -0.84 11.87
C PHE A 143 22.13 -0.50 12.76
N ASN A 144 22.62 -1.43 13.57
CA ASN A 144 23.68 -1.16 14.54
C ASN A 144 25.09 -1.54 14.07
N ARG A 145 25.25 -2.34 13.00
CA ARG A 145 26.57 -2.77 12.50
C ARG A 145 26.88 -2.33 11.08
N THR A 146 25.87 -2.07 10.25
CA THR A 146 26.05 -1.70 8.83
C THR A 146 25.86 -0.19 8.60
N GLY A 147 25.63 0.58 9.66
CA GLY A 147 25.40 2.01 9.58
C GLY A 147 26.66 2.75 9.15
N LEU A 148 26.66 3.28 7.92
CA LEU A 148 27.43 4.45 7.52
C LEU A 148 26.87 5.69 8.26
N SER A 149 26.87 5.66 9.59
CA SER A 149 26.17 6.61 10.47
C SER A 149 27.17 7.43 11.31
N GLN A 150 28.21 7.94 10.65
CA GLN A 150 29.03 9.05 11.13
C GLN A 150 28.66 10.39 10.45
N LEU A 151 27.76 10.39 9.44
CA LEU A 151 27.41 11.62 8.71
C LEU A 151 26.16 12.35 9.22
N SER A 152 25.38 11.71 10.11
CA SER A 152 24.21 12.33 10.77
C SER A 152 24.49 12.81 12.20
N SER A 153 25.69 12.57 12.73
CA SER A 153 26.22 13.22 13.94
C SER A 153 26.88 14.57 13.64
N ARG A 154 26.73 15.10 12.41
CA ARG A 154 27.01 16.52 12.20
C ARG A 154 25.99 17.29 13.04
N PRO A 155 26.43 18.11 14.01
CA PRO A 155 25.51 19.05 14.64
C PRO A 155 24.89 19.91 13.53
N PRO A 156 23.65 20.39 13.71
CA PRO A 156 23.07 21.33 12.75
C PRO A 156 24.08 22.46 12.51
N ARG A 157 24.43 22.70 11.24
CA ARG A 157 25.28 23.83 10.86
C ARG A 157 24.53 25.11 11.21
N GLY A 158 24.75 25.62 12.41
CA GLY A 158 24.02 26.77 12.94
C GLY A 158 24.37 27.20 14.37
N GLU A 159 25.25 26.51 15.10
CA GLU A 159 25.74 27.04 16.39
C GLU A 159 27.08 27.77 16.22
N PRO A 160 27.13 29.08 16.49
CA PRO A 160 28.40 29.79 16.64
C PRO A 160 29.05 29.35 17.96
N LEU A 161 30.32 28.95 17.88
CA LEU A 161 31.15 28.58 19.01
C LEU A 161 31.31 29.77 19.98
N LEU A 162 30.49 29.84 21.02
CA LEU A 162 30.71 30.71 22.18
C LEU A 162 31.22 29.88 23.35
N GLY A 163 32.52 29.62 23.31
CA GLY A 163 33.29 29.26 24.49
C GLY A 163 33.51 30.49 25.37
N VAL A 164 32.51 30.86 26.18
CA VAL A 164 32.70 31.76 27.31
C VAL A 164 32.19 31.05 28.56
N PRO A 165 33.06 30.75 29.55
CA PRO A 165 32.60 30.20 30.81
C PRO A 165 31.73 31.23 31.54
N LEU A 166 30.54 30.81 31.97
CA LEU A 166 29.67 31.63 32.82
C LEU A 166 30.43 32.05 34.09
N PRO A 167 30.38 33.33 34.51
CA PRO A 167 30.93 33.73 35.80
C PRO A 167 30.19 32.97 36.89
N ARG A 168 30.95 32.31 37.78
CA ARG A 168 30.40 31.69 38.98
C ARG A 168 29.72 32.77 39.81
N VAL A 169 28.39 32.72 39.90
CA VAL A 169 27.63 33.52 40.86
C VAL A 169 28.04 33.03 42.25
N PRO A 170 28.61 33.87 43.13
CA PRO A 170 28.89 33.47 44.50
C PRO A 170 27.55 33.23 45.23
N PRO A 171 27.47 32.27 46.16
CA PRO A 171 26.25 32.01 46.91
C PRO A 171 25.84 33.26 47.71
N LEU A 172 24.56 33.61 47.62
CA LEU A 172 23.93 34.64 48.44
C LEU A 172 24.18 34.33 49.92
N ARG A 173 25.00 35.16 50.57
CA ARG A 173 25.13 35.19 52.04
C ARG A 173 23.77 35.58 52.62
N VAL A 174 23.09 34.63 53.26
CA VAL A 174 21.91 34.94 54.09
C VAL A 174 22.42 35.60 55.38
N PRO A 175 22.04 36.84 55.71
CA PRO A 175 22.40 37.45 56.99
C PRO A 175 21.64 36.76 58.13
N PRO A 176 22.27 36.58 59.31
CA PRO A 176 21.62 35.96 60.47
C PRO A 176 20.50 36.87 61.01
N GLY A 177 19.46 36.19 61.53
CA GLY A 177 18.13 36.73 61.82
C GLY A 177 18.07 37.98 62.70
N ARG A 178 16.99 38.74 62.47
CA ARG A 178 16.51 39.79 63.37
C ARG A 178 15.31 39.22 64.15
N PRO A 179 15.28 39.33 65.49
CA PRO A 179 14.16 38.85 66.28
C PRO A 179 12.92 39.73 66.07
N LEU A 180 11.76 39.09 66.17
CA LEU A 180 10.44 39.72 66.13
C LEU A 180 10.22 40.53 67.41
N THR A 181 9.83 41.80 67.25
CA THR A 181 9.18 42.62 68.27
C THR A 181 7.77 42.93 67.80
#